data_AF-A0A0P1F333-F1
#
_entry.id   AF-A0A0P1F333-F1
#
_cell.length_a   1.000
_cell.length_b   1.000
_cell.length_c   1.000
_cell.angle_alpha   90.00
_cell.angle_beta   90.00
_cell.angle_gamma   90.00
#
_symmetry.space_group_name_H-M   'P 1'
#
loop_
_entity.id
_entity.type
_entity.pdbx_description
1 polymer ?
#
loop_
_entity_poly.entity_id
_entity_poly.type
_entity_poly.pdbx_seq_one_letter_code
_entity_poly.pdbx_strand_id
1 'polypeptide(L)'
;MIRLLVVALSIVFAGAASAQGLSGPSSVEADLEPGDGLTDPQYRSDFPLNIAPGWFQWKDRLAEGGFRFNVDYLALGQTTNADLGEGEAASGIARFYGSWQATERGSLTFKIEDRHSYRPPAPETIIPMEHRPIMH
;
A
#
# COMPACT_ATOMS: atom_id res chain seq x y z
N MET A 1 -17.08 -19.47 -15.65
CA MET A 1 -15.73 -18.87 -15.70
C MET A 1 -15.22 -18.78 -14.27
N ILE A 2 -14.25 -19.60 -13.89
CA ILE A 2 -13.74 -19.69 -12.50
C ILE A 2 -12.53 -18.76 -12.40
N ARG A 3 -12.63 -17.67 -11.63
CA ARG A 3 -11.50 -16.74 -11.37
C ARG A 3 -10.57 -17.39 -10.35
N LEU A 4 -9.30 -17.61 -10.73
CA LEU A 4 -8.26 -18.06 -9.81
C LEU A 4 -7.89 -16.93 -8.85
N LEU A 5 -8.18 -17.11 -7.56
CA LEU A 5 -7.68 -16.24 -6.49
C LEU A 5 -6.26 -16.73 -6.11
N VAL A 6 -5.23 -16.00 -6.52
CA VAL A 6 -3.85 -16.29 -6.09
C VAL A 6 -3.62 -15.67 -4.71
N VAL A 7 -3.61 -16.50 -3.67
CA VAL A 7 -3.25 -16.10 -2.30
C VAL A 7 -1.76 -16.38 -2.09
N ALA A 8 -0.94 -15.34 -2.10
CA ALA A 8 0.46 -15.44 -1.70
C ALA A 8 0.58 -15.29 -0.17
N LEU A 9 0.91 -16.39 0.53
CA LEU A 9 1.16 -16.40 1.96
C LEU A 9 2.68 -16.29 2.22
N SER A 10 3.12 -15.12 2.69
CA SER A 10 4.51 -14.90 3.09
C SER A 10 4.62 -14.93 4.62
N ILE A 11 5.28 -15.95 5.17
CA ILE A 11 5.58 -16.06 6.62
C ILE A 11 6.93 -15.39 6.87
N VAL A 12 6.96 -14.31 7.65
CA VAL A 12 8.19 -13.63 8.07
C VAL A 12 8.30 -13.72 9.60
N PHE A 13 9.40 -14.29 10.09
CA PHE A 13 9.76 -14.24 11.52
C PHE A 13 10.38 -12.86 11.83
N ALA A 14 9.67 -12.02 12.59
CA ALA A 14 10.21 -10.76 13.09
C ALA A 14 11.01 -11.00 14.37
N GLY A 15 12.34 -10.87 14.30
CA GLY A 15 13.17 -10.69 15.49
C GLY A 15 12.92 -9.31 16.10
N ALA A 16 12.92 -9.21 17.43
CA ALA A 16 12.76 -7.94 18.13
C ALA A 16 13.93 -7.00 17.80
N ALA A 17 13.72 -6.02 16.92
CA ALA A 17 14.65 -4.92 16.74
C ALA A 17 14.43 -3.94 17.91
N SER A 18 15.38 -3.87 18.83
CA SER A 18 15.44 -2.82 19.84
C SER A 18 15.76 -1.49 19.15
N ALA A 19 14.92 -0.48 19.35
CA ALA A 19 15.24 0.89 18.96
C ALA A 19 16.18 1.47 20.02
N GLN A 20 17.49 1.19 19.94
CA GLN A 20 18.46 2.04 20.62
C GLN A 20 18.44 3.41 19.93
N GLY A 21 17.91 4.43 20.62
CA GLY A 21 17.86 5.80 20.12
C GLY A 21 19.25 6.28 19.69
N LEU A 22 19.29 7.11 18.65
CA LEU A 22 20.51 7.72 18.11
C LEU A 22 21.10 8.80 19.05
N SER A 23 20.80 8.76 20.35
CA SER A 23 21.04 9.82 21.33
C SER A 23 22.46 9.74 21.92
N GLY A 24 23.47 10.11 21.13
CA GLY A 24 24.79 10.47 21.64
C GLY A 24 24.84 11.93 22.07
N PRO A 25 25.86 12.37 22.84
CA PRO A 25 26.07 13.77 23.20
C PRO A 25 26.25 14.72 22.01
N SER A 26 26.58 14.17 20.83
CA SER A 26 26.72 14.89 19.56
C SER A 26 25.57 14.62 18.59
N SER A 27 24.43 14.13 19.09
CA SER A 27 23.24 13.90 18.27
C SER A 27 22.52 15.22 17.99
N VAL A 28 21.89 15.33 16.83
CA VAL A 28 21.05 16.49 16.47
C VAL A 28 19.97 16.76 17.52
N GLU A 29 19.54 15.72 18.23
CA GLU A 29 18.58 15.81 19.34
C GLU A 29 19.16 16.47 20.60
N ALA A 30 20.47 16.41 20.83
CA ALA A 30 21.15 17.07 21.94
C ALA A 30 21.38 18.58 21.71
N ASP A 31 21.31 19.03 20.44
CA ASP A 31 21.44 20.43 20.04
C ASP A 31 20.10 21.20 20.06
N LEU A 32 19.00 20.54 20.42
CA LEU A 32 17.66 21.14 20.46
C LEU A 32 17.44 21.91 21.79
N GLU A 33 17.07 23.18 21.70
CA GLU A 33 16.76 24.01 22.85
C GLU A 33 15.23 24.15 23.03
N PRO A 34 14.69 24.11 24.26
CA PRO A 34 13.25 24.33 24.47
C PRO A 34 12.81 25.70 23.92
N GLY A 35 11.91 25.71 22.94
CA GLY A 35 11.43 26.92 22.28
C GLY A 35 12.24 27.37 21.05
N ASP A 36 13.12 26.50 20.54
CA ASP A 36 13.83 26.67 19.26
C ASP A 36 12.94 26.55 18.01
N GLY A 37 11.63 26.28 18.18
CA GLY A 37 10.70 26.04 17.09
C GLY A 37 10.84 24.67 16.41
N LEU A 38 11.89 23.92 16.72
CA LEU A 38 12.14 22.55 16.23
C LEU A 38 11.57 21.51 17.20
N THR A 39 11.53 21.85 18.49
CA THR A 39 10.89 21.08 19.57
C THR A 39 9.42 21.43 19.76
N ASP A 40 8.97 22.55 19.20
CA ASP A 40 7.59 23.00 19.32
C ASP A 40 6.63 22.05 18.57
N PRO A 41 5.41 21.84 19.09
CA PRO A 41 4.40 21.06 18.40
C PRO A 41 4.10 21.68 17.03
N GLN A 42 4.65 21.07 15.98
CA GLN A 42 4.35 21.42 14.61
C GLN A 42 2.84 21.28 14.38
N TYR A 43 2.23 22.20 13.63
CA TYR A 43 0.83 22.09 13.25
C TYR A 43 0.61 20.76 12.51
N ARG A 44 -0.11 19.85 13.17
CA ARG A 44 -0.57 18.60 12.57
C ARG A 44 -2.03 18.77 12.21
N SER A 45 -2.35 18.56 10.94
CA SER A 45 -3.74 18.54 10.54
C SER A 45 -4.40 17.30 11.13
N ASP A 46 -5.55 17.51 11.76
CA ASP A 46 -6.43 16.43 12.20
C ASP A 46 -7.23 15.81 11.05
N PHE A 47 -7.02 16.25 9.81
CA PHE A 47 -7.55 15.56 8.65
C PHE A 47 -6.72 14.30 8.36
N PRO A 48 -7.36 13.13 8.13
CA PRO A 48 -8.81 12.89 7.98
C PRO A 48 -9.56 12.46 9.26
N LEU A 49 -8.94 12.44 10.44
CA LEU A 49 -9.59 12.00 11.69
C LEU A 49 -10.89 12.77 11.99
N ASN A 50 -10.89 14.09 11.77
CA ASN A 50 -12.04 14.95 12.10
C ASN A 50 -13.26 14.75 11.19
N ILE A 51 -13.09 14.23 9.97
CA ILE A 51 -14.20 14.04 9.03
C ILE A 51 -14.92 12.69 9.20
N ALA A 52 -14.26 11.70 9.80
CA ALA A 52 -14.83 10.37 10.01
C ALA A 52 -14.41 9.79 11.38
N PRO A 53 -14.63 10.49 12.50
CA PRO A 53 -14.07 10.11 13.80
C PRO A 53 -14.51 8.72 14.25
N GLY A 54 -15.77 8.34 14.02
CA GLY A 54 -16.29 7.02 14.39
C GLY A 54 -15.63 5.87 13.62
N TRP A 55 -15.26 6.09 12.36
CA TRP A 55 -14.51 5.11 11.55
C TRP A 55 -13.12 4.88 12.12
N PHE A 56 -12.39 5.95 12.42
CA PHE A 56 -11.04 5.85 12.98
C PHE A 56 -11.05 5.25 14.38
N GLN A 57 -11.99 5.64 15.26
CA GLN A 57 -12.14 5.01 16.58
C GLN A 57 -12.48 3.52 16.50
N TRP A 58 -13.29 3.09 15.53
CA TRP A 58 -13.55 1.68 15.30
C TRP A 58 -12.30 0.94 14.79
N LYS A 59 -11.52 1.53 13.87
CA LYS A 59 -10.24 0.99 13.44
C LYS A 59 -9.23 0.88 14.59
N ASP A 60 -9.20 1.86 15.49
CA ASP A 60 -8.31 1.86 16.65
C ASP A 60 -8.66 0.72 17.60
N ARG A 61 -9.95 0.51 17.91
CA ARG A 61 -10.40 -0.64 18.70
C ARG A 61 -10.05 -1.99 18.07
N LEU A 62 -10.12 -2.11 16.74
CA LEU A 62 -9.65 -3.31 16.05
C LEU A 62 -8.14 -3.48 16.18
N ALA A 63 -7.38 -2.39 16.09
CA ALA A 63 -5.94 -2.39 16.21
C ALA A 63 -5.47 -2.73 17.63
N GLU A 64 -6.20 -2.31 18.67
CA GLU A 64 -6.02 -2.73 20.06
C GLU A 64 -6.21 -4.25 20.21
N GLY A 65 -7.18 -4.82 19.48
CA GLY A 65 -7.38 -6.27 19.36
C GLY A 65 -6.37 -6.99 18.45
N GLY A 66 -5.33 -6.29 17.98
CA GLY A 66 -4.28 -6.85 17.14
C GLY A 66 -4.61 -6.94 15.65
N PHE A 67 -5.77 -6.45 15.19
CA PHE A 67 -6.18 -6.45 13.79
C PHE A 67 -6.02 -5.07 13.15
N ARG A 68 -5.13 -4.96 12.17
CA ARG A 68 -4.89 -3.72 11.40
C ARG A 68 -5.15 -3.98 9.94
N PHE A 69 -5.86 -3.08 9.28
CA PHE A 69 -6.11 -3.20 7.85
C PHE A 69 -6.20 -1.85 7.16
N ASN A 70 -6.03 -1.89 5.84
CA ASN A 70 -6.19 -0.78 4.93
C ASN A 70 -6.93 -1.25 3.67
N VAL A 71 -7.62 -0.29 3.06
CA VAL A 71 -8.26 -0.43 1.76
C VAL A 71 -7.82 0.76 0.93
N ASP A 72 -7.42 0.51 -0.30
CA ASP A 72 -7.15 1.57 -1.26
C ASP A 72 -7.60 1.19 -2.66
N TYR A 73 -7.75 2.22 -3.50
CA TYR A 73 -8.10 2.08 -4.90
C TYR A 73 -7.17 2.94 -5.76
N LEU A 74 -6.52 2.32 -6.75
CA LEU A 74 -5.68 2.99 -7.73
C LEU A 74 -6.33 2.92 -9.11
N ALA A 75 -6.46 4.04 -9.80
CA ALA A 75 -6.87 4.10 -11.20
C ALA A 75 -5.75 4.70 -12.05
N LEU A 76 -5.53 4.14 -13.25
CA LEU A 76 -4.54 4.62 -14.21
C LEU A 76 -5.18 4.71 -15.60
N GLY A 77 -5.02 5.85 -16.26
CA GLY A 77 -5.37 6.06 -17.66
C GLY A 77 -4.16 6.53 -18.46
N GLN A 78 -4.00 6.02 -19.67
CA GLN A 78 -2.94 6.36 -20.60
C GLN A 78 -3.54 6.62 -21.99
N THR A 79 -3.03 7.63 -22.68
CA THR A 79 -3.43 7.99 -24.05
C THR A 79 -2.19 8.25 -24.90
N THR A 80 -2.25 7.94 -26.19
CA THR A 80 -1.16 8.18 -27.14
C THR A 80 -1.69 8.80 -28.43
N ASN A 81 -0.88 9.64 -29.06
CA ASN A 81 -1.14 10.21 -30.39
C ASN A 81 -0.37 9.48 -31.50
N ALA A 82 0.29 8.36 -31.17
CA ALA A 82 1.00 7.55 -32.14
C ALA A 82 0.06 6.53 -32.78
N ASP A 83 0.17 6.33 -34.10
CA ASP A 83 -0.55 5.28 -34.84
C ASP A 83 0.09 3.89 -34.62
N LEU A 84 0.33 3.53 -33.35
CA LEU A 84 0.92 2.26 -32.94
C LEU A 84 0.06 1.63 -31.84
N GLY A 85 -0.86 0.77 -32.25
CA GLY A 85 -1.74 0.04 -31.34
C GLY A 85 -2.87 0.89 -30.76
N GLU A 86 -3.34 0.52 -29.57
CA GLU A 86 -4.55 1.12 -29.00
C GLU A 86 -4.26 2.49 -28.39
N GLY A 87 -4.94 3.51 -28.91
CA GLY A 87 -4.70 4.93 -28.61
C GLY A 87 -5.01 5.33 -27.17
N GLU A 88 -5.76 4.50 -26.44
CA GLU A 88 -6.14 4.75 -25.05
C GLU A 88 -6.25 3.45 -24.25
N ALA A 89 -5.71 3.44 -23.03
CA ALA A 89 -5.81 2.33 -22.08
C ALA A 89 -6.21 2.87 -20.69
N ALA A 90 -7.07 2.16 -19.98
CA ALA A 90 -7.43 2.53 -18.61
C ALA A 90 -7.68 1.29 -17.75
N SER A 91 -7.14 1.30 -16.54
CA SER A 91 -7.23 0.19 -15.59
C SER A 91 -7.37 0.67 -14.14
N GLY A 92 -7.80 -0.23 -13.27
CA GLY A 92 -7.91 0.01 -11.84
C GLY A 92 -7.49 -1.19 -11.02
N ILE A 93 -7.08 -0.93 -9.77
CA ILE A 93 -6.67 -1.92 -8.79
C ILE A 93 -7.30 -1.58 -7.45
N ALA A 94 -8.16 -2.46 -6.93
CA ALA A 94 -8.64 -2.42 -5.56
C ALA A 94 -7.77 -3.29 -4.67
N ARG A 95 -7.36 -2.79 -3.50
CA ARG A 95 -6.49 -3.50 -2.57
C ARG A 95 -7.08 -3.51 -1.17
N PHE A 96 -7.08 -4.69 -0.54
CA PHE A 96 -7.37 -4.88 0.89
C PHE A 96 -6.22 -5.64 1.52
N TYR A 97 -5.59 -5.05 2.53
CA TYR A 97 -4.37 -5.61 3.12
C TYR A 97 -4.25 -5.23 4.59
N GLY A 98 -3.50 -6.03 5.33
CA GLY A 98 -3.42 -5.84 6.76
C GLY A 98 -2.62 -6.91 7.46
N SER A 99 -2.65 -6.84 8.79
CA SER A 99 -2.08 -7.83 9.67
C SER A 99 -3.01 -8.12 10.84
N TRP A 100 -2.91 -9.34 11.36
CA TRP A 100 -3.63 -9.80 12.52
C TRP A 100 -2.68 -10.51 13.48
N GLN A 101 -2.48 -9.95 14.66
CA GLN A 101 -1.81 -10.61 15.77
C GLN A 101 -2.81 -11.55 16.47
N ALA A 102 -2.99 -12.75 15.92
CA ALA A 102 -4.00 -13.69 16.41
C ALA A 102 -3.67 -14.26 17.80
N THR A 103 -2.37 -14.38 18.14
CA THR A 103 -1.89 -14.85 19.45
C THR A 103 -0.58 -14.17 19.82
N GLU A 104 -0.10 -14.35 21.05
CA GLU A 104 1.23 -13.86 21.48
C GLU A 104 2.40 -14.39 20.64
N ARG A 105 2.20 -15.48 19.90
CA ARG A 105 3.26 -16.18 19.14
C ARG A 105 3.01 -16.24 17.64
N GLY A 106 1.87 -15.73 17.16
CA GLY A 106 1.42 -15.94 15.80
C GLY A 106 0.73 -14.71 15.24
N SER A 107 1.24 -14.24 14.11
CA SER A 107 0.65 -13.16 13.32
C SER A 107 0.39 -13.63 11.88
N LEU A 108 -0.64 -13.06 11.28
CA LEU A 108 -0.98 -13.24 9.87
C LEU A 108 -0.89 -11.89 9.18
N THR A 109 -0.11 -11.79 8.11
CA THR A 109 -0.16 -10.64 7.20
C THR A 109 -0.84 -11.09 5.92
N PHE A 110 -1.79 -10.30 5.42
CA PHE A 110 -2.57 -10.64 4.25
C PHE A 110 -2.65 -9.46 3.27
N LYS A 111 -2.85 -9.80 2.00
CA LYS A 111 -3.09 -8.86 0.91
C LYS A 111 -3.95 -9.51 -0.16
N ILE A 112 -5.03 -8.83 -0.52
CA ILE A 112 -5.98 -9.21 -1.56
C ILE A 112 -6.02 -8.07 -2.57
N GLU A 113 -5.88 -8.39 -3.85
CA GLU A 113 -5.94 -7.42 -4.95
C GLU A 113 -6.97 -7.86 -6.00
N ASP A 114 -7.79 -6.92 -6.47
CA ASP A 114 -8.64 -7.07 -7.65
C ASP A 114 -8.17 -6.07 -8.71
N ARG A 115 -7.78 -6.58 -9.88
CA ARG A 115 -7.25 -5.78 -10.99
C ARG A 115 -8.24 -5.87 -12.15
N HIS A 116 -8.66 -4.74 -12.69
CA HIS A 116 -9.60 -4.71 -13.82
C HIS A 116 -9.26 -3.63 -14.83
N SER A 117 -9.71 -3.83 -16.07
CA SER A 117 -9.62 -2.83 -17.14
C SER A 117 -10.92 -2.05 -17.26
N TYR A 118 -10.82 -0.74 -17.43
CA TYR A 118 -11.94 0.12 -17.79
C TYR A 118 -12.12 0.26 -19.29
N ARG A 119 -11.03 0.09 -20.06
CA ARG A 119 -11.06 0.02 -21.53
C ARG A 119 -10.24 -1.17 -22.03
N PRO A 120 -10.56 -1.73 -23.19
CA PRO A 120 -9.68 -2.68 -23.86
C PRO A 120 -8.31 -2.04 -24.15
N PRO A 121 -7.23 -2.85 -24.22
CA PRO A 121 -7.15 -4.26 -23.85
C PRO A 121 -6.96 -4.46 -22.34
N ALA A 122 -7.27 -5.67 -21.84
CA ALA A 122 -7.01 -6.01 -20.44
C ALA A 122 -5.50 -5.95 -20.12
N PRO A 123 -5.10 -5.61 -18.88
CA PRO A 123 -3.68 -5.44 -18.51
C PRO A 123 -2.82 -6.71 -18.71
N GLU A 124 -3.43 -7.89 -18.82
CA GLU A 124 -2.79 -9.17 -19.12
C GLU A 124 -2.48 -9.38 -20.62
N THR A 125 -2.88 -8.47 -21.51
CA THR A 125 -2.68 -8.56 -22.96
C THR A 125 -1.53 -7.67 -23.47
N ILE A 126 -0.49 -7.46 -22.67
CA ILE A 126 0.81 -7.01 -23.20
C ILE A 126 1.72 -8.22 -23.26
N ILE A 127 1.42 -9.11 -24.21
CA ILE A 127 2.37 -10.12 -24.68
C ILE A 127 3.07 -9.48 -25.89
N PRO A 128 4.41 -9.36 -25.93
CA PRO A 128 5.09 -8.95 -27.15
C PRO A 128 4.76 -9.99 -28.22
N MET A 129 4.07 -9.57 -29.28
CA MET A 129 3.78 -10.44 -30.42
C MET A 129 5.11 -10.92 -31.01
N GLU A 130 5.38 -12.20 -30.82
CA GLU A 130 6.52 -12.88 -31.42
C GLU A 130 6.42 -12.78 -32.94
N HIS A 131 7.48 -12.25 -33.54
CA HIS A 131 7.66 -12.10 -34.97
C HIS A 131 7.76 -13.49 -35.62
N ARG A 132 6.65 -14.00 -36.15
CA ARG A 132 6.66 -15.23 -36.96
C ARG A 132 7.33 -14.93 -38.31
N PRO A 133 8.36 -15.69 -38.73
CA PRO A 133 9.02 -15.46 -40.01
C PRO A 133 8.06 -15.82 -41.15
N ILE A 134 7.92 -14.89 -42.09
CA ILE A 134 7.26 -15.09 -43.38
C ILE A 134 8.13 -16.02 -44.21
N MET A 135 7.66 -17.25 -44.44
CA MET A 135 8.12 -18.04 -45.59
C MET A 135 7.45 -17.47 -46.84
N HIS A 136 8.25 -16.96 -47.76
CA HIS A 136 8.19 -17.26 -49.19
C HIS A 136 9.52 -16.90 -49.85
#